data_AF-A0AB38U600-F1
#
_entry.id   AF-A0AB38U600-F1
#
_cell.length_a   1.000
_cell.length_b   1.000
_cell.length_c   1.000
_cell.angle_alpha   90.00
_cell.angle_beta   90.00
_cell.angle_gamma   90.00
#
_symmetry.space_group_name_H-M   'P 1'
#
loop_
_entity.id
_entity.type
_entity.pdbx_description
1 polymer ?
#
loop_
_entity_poly.entity_id
_entity_poly.type
_entity_poly.pdbx_seq_one_letter_code
_entity_poly.pdbx_strand_id
1 'polypeptide(L)'
;MAVSTKARVSAQRAARLQAGWTEVRVWAASRDDVNAIRQFSEELKMKTLEKKVREIGRARNTPPAVVDRALAALHLQESSEFNTPSGATLTLLSDLAGAQQVRDMNAVVEMFALAYPGNAQFVKASIPAKVIHRSVAYRLDFRCSERIRAWEEKHPDWPSDVAKALDNFTLDAWTDAAVREMQAINLD
;
A
#
# COMPACT_ATOMS: atom_id res chain seq x y z
N MET A 1 -14.65 18.60 6.40
CA MET A 1 -14.39 19.75 5.50
C MET A 1 -13.65 19.24 4.27
N ALA A 2 -14.17 19.45 3.06
CA ALA A 2 -13.49 19.03 1.84
C ALA A 2 -12.20 19.85 1.66
N VAL A 3 -11.05 19.18 1.53
CA VAL A 3 -9.77 19.83 1.27
C VAL A 3 -9.82 20.48 -0.10
N SER A 4 -9.47 21.77 -0.21
CA SER A 4 -9.48 22.46 -1.49
C SER A 4 -8.50 21.81 -2.48
N THR A 5 -8.84 21.81 -3.78
CA THR A 5 -7.98 21.26 -4.84
C THR A 5 -6.56 21.82 -4.78
N LYS A 6 -6.41 23.10 -4.42
CA LYS A 6 -5.12 23.76 -4.24
C LYS A 6 -4.31 23.16 -3.08
N ALA A 7 -4.95 22.92 -1.94
CA ALA A 7 -4.30 22.28 -0.80
C ALA A 7 -3.86 20.85 -1.12
N ARG A 8 -4.70 20.07 -1.83
CA ARG A 8 -4.34 18.72 -2.31
C ARG A 8 -3.12 18.73 -3.23
N VAL A 9 -3.10 19.61 -4.23
CA VAL A 9 -1.97 19.73 -5.17
C VAL A 9 -0.69 20.15 -4.43
N SER A 10 -0.79 21.09 -3.49
CA SER A 10 0.34 21.51 -2.66
C SER A 10 0.91 20.37 -1.82
N ALA A 11 0.04 19.57 -1.18
CA ALA A 11 0.46 18.42 -0.39
C ALA A 11 1.13 17.33 -1.26
N GLN A 12 0.57 17.02 -2.43
CA GLN A 12 1.18 16.07 -3.37
C GLN A 12 2.54 16.55 -3.86
N ARG A 13 2.68 17.86 -4.15
CA ARG A 13 3.96 18.46 -4.53
C ARG A 13 4.99 18.31 -3.41
N ALA A 14 4.63 18.64 -2.17
CA ALA A 14 5.52 18.50 -1.02
C ALA A 14 5.97 17.04 -0.82
N ALA A 15 5.05 16.08 -0.90
CA ALA A 15 5.36 14.65 -0.76
C ALA A 15 6.32 14.14 -1.84
N ARG A 16 6.15 14.57 -3.10
CA ARG A 16 7.06 14.22 -4.20
C ARG A 16 8.47 14.78 -3.95
N LEU A 17 8.58 16.05 -3.57
CA LEU A 17 9.88 16.68 -3.27
C LEU A 17 10.59 15.98 -2.11
N GLN A 18 9.87 15.64 -1.04
CA GLN A 18 10.42 14.88 0.08
C GLN A 18 10.88 13.47 -0.32
N ALA A 19 10.19 12.84 -1.27
CA ALA A 19 10.58 11.55 -1.86
C ALA A 19 11.73 11.67 -2.88
N GLY A 20 12.37 12.82 -3.00
CA GLY A 20 13.52 13.04 -3.90
C GLY A 20 13.14 13.23 -5.37
N TRP A 21 11.89 13.57 -5.67
CA TRP A 21 11.47 13.91 -7.03
C TRP A 21 11.89 15.33 -7.38
N THR A 22 12.22 15.54 -8.65
CA THR A 22 12.56 16.88 -9.19
C THR A 22 11.40 17.42 -10.01
N GLU A 23 10.97 18.65 -9.70
CA GLU A 23 9.99 19.38 -10.51
C GLU A 23 10.70 20.13 -11.65
N VAL A 24 10.24 19.92 -12.88
CA VAL A 24 10.67 20.68 -14.05
C VAL A 24 9.46 21.48 -14.56
N ARG A 25 9.64 22.79 -14.78
CA ARG A 25 8.61 23.68 -15.35
C ARG A 25 9.00 24.06 -16.77
N VAL A 26 8.06 23.91 -17.70
CA VAL A 26 8.27 24.17 -19.12
C VAL A 26 7.12 25.03 -19.66
N TRP A 27 7.44 25.87 -20.63
CA TRP A 27 6.46 26.60 -21.42
C TRP A 27 6.15 25.82 -22.68
N ALA A 28 4.87 25.69 -23.02
CA ALA A 28 4.38 24.97 -24.19
C ALA A 28 3.66 25.95 -25.12
N ALA A 29 3.89 25.83 -26.44
CA ALA A 29 3.32 26.76 -27.43
C ALA A 29 1.85 26.44 -27.75
N SER A 30 1.40 25.21 -27.48
CA SER A 30 0.04 24.74 -27.72
C SER A 30 -0.45 23.76 -26.64
N ARG A 31 -1.76 23.44 -26.66
CA ARG A 31 -2.32 22.38 -25.80
C ARG A 31 -1.83 20.99 -26.21
N ASP A 32 -1.54 20.78 -27.49
CA ASP A 32 -1.03 19.52 -28.00
C ASP A 32 0.39 19.26 -27.46
N ASP A 33 1.23 20.30 -27.40
CA ASP A 33 2.54 20.23 -26.75
C ASP A 33 2.42 19.90 -25.26
N VAL A 34 1.42 20.45 -24.56
CA VAL A 34 1.16 20.10 -23.14
C VAL A 34 0.85 18.62 -22.99
N ASN A 35 0.04 18.06 -23.88
CA ASN A 35 -0.31 16.63 -23.84
C ASN A 35 0.91 15.76 -24.19
N ALA A 36 1.69 16.13 -25.20
CA ALA A 36 2.91 15.42 -25.58
C ALA A 36 3.96 15.41 -24.46
N ILE A 37 4.18 16.55 -23.79
CA ILE A 37 5.09 16.65 -22.63
C ILE A 37 4.60 15.79 -21.48
N ARG A 38 3.29 15.80 -21.18
CA ARG A 38 2.71 14.93 -20.14
C ARG A 38 2.93 13.46 -20.43
N GLN A 39 2.63 13.03 -21.66
CA GLN A 39 2.81 11.65 -22.08
C GLN A 39 4.29 11.23 -21.97
N PHE A 40 5.20 12.02 -22.54
CA PHE A 40 6.64 11.76 -22.46
C PHE A 40 7.14 11.69 -21.01
N SER A 41 6.70 12.60 -20.15
CA SER A 41 7.04 12.59 -18.73
C SER A 41 6.54 11.34 -18.02
N GLU A 42 5.31 10.89 -18.29
CA GLU A 42 4.76 9.66 -17.72
C GLU A 42 5.51 8.42 -18.21
N GLU A 43 5.86 8.34 -19.50
CA GLU A 43 6.65 7.24 -20.06
C GLU A 43 8.04 7.13 -19.40
N LEU A 44 8.77 8.26 -19.29
CA LEU A 44 10.07 8.30 -18.61
C LEU A 44 9.98 7.93 -17.12
N LYS A 45 8.94 8.45 -16.45
CA LYS A 45 8.66 8.14 -15.06
C LYS A 45 8.42 6.64 -14.89
N MET A 46 7.55 6.03 -15.68
CA MET A 46 7.23 4.60 -15.56
C MET A 46 8.43 3.72 -15.86
N LYS A 47 9.24 4.03 -16.88
CA LYS A 47 10.48 3.29 -17.15
C LYS A 47 11.45 3.31 -15.96
N THR A 48 11.61 4.47 -15.32
CA THR A 48 12.48 4.63 -14.16
C THR A 48 11.90 3.93 -12.92
N LEU A 49 10.59 4.08 -12.71
CA LEU A 49 9.89 3.43 -11.60
C LEU A 49 9.94 1.91 -11.71
N GLU A 50 9.75 1.34 -12.89
CA GLU A 50 9.81 -0.11 -13.12
C GLU A 50 11.15 -0.69 -12.67
N LYS A 51 12.27 -0.03 -13.05
CA LYS A 51 13.60 -0.45 -12.61
C LYS A 51 13.71 -0.44 -11.08
N LYS A 52 13.32 0.66 -10.43
CA LYS A 52 13.41 0.83 -8.97
C LYS A 52 12.48 -0.12 -8.21
N VAL A 53 11.27 -0.35 -8.69
CA VAL A 53 10.31 -1.32 -8.12
C VAL A 53 10.90 -2.73 -8.16
N ARG A 54 11.53 -3.12 -9.28
CA ARG A 54 12.23 -4.40 -9.38
C ARG A 54 13.46 -4.49 -8.46
N GLU A 55 14.18 -3.38 -8.25
CA GLU A 55 15.26 -3.30 -7.27
C GLU A 55 14.76 -3.53 -5.84
N ILE A 56 13.63 -2.91 -5.45
CA ILE A 56 12.97 -3.16 -4.17
C ILE A 56 12.60 -4.64 -4.06
N GLY A 57 11.97 -5.21 -5.10
CA GLY A 57 11.59 -6.63 -5.10
C GLY A 57 12.77 -7.57 -4.85
N ARG A 58 13.92 -7.31 -5.50
CA ARG A 58 15.16 -8.08 -5.25
C ARG A 58 15.68 -7.87 -3.82
N ALA A 59 15.75 -6.63 -3.35
CA ALA A 59 16.27 -6.31 -2.02
C ALA A 59 15.42 -6.92 -0.88
N ARG A 60 14.10 -7.04 -1.11
CA ARG A 60 13.15 -7.63 -0.16
C ARG A 60 12.94 -9.13 -0.35
N ASN A 61 13.62 -9.74 -1.34
CA ASN A 61 13.43 -11.14 -1.74
C ASN A 61 11.95 -11.47 -2.05
N THR A 62 11.25 -10.51 -2.68
CA THR A 62 9.84 -10.63 -3.06
C THR A 62 9.73 -11.46 -4.36
N PRO A 63 8.79 -12.42 -4.45
CA PRO A 63 8.63 -13.24 -5.66
C PRO A 63 8.40 -12.37 -6.91
N PRO A 64 9.02 -12.69 -8.08
CA PRO A 64 8.86 -11.91 -9.30
C PRO A 64 7.40 -11.70 -9.71
N ALA A 65 6.56 -12.73 -9.56
CA ALA A 65 5.13 -12.63 -9.85
C ALA A 65 4.40 -11.58 -8.99
N VAL A 66 4.81 -11.39 -7.73
CA VAL A 66 4.24 -10.33 -6.88
C VAL A 66 4.74 -8.96 -7.32
N VAL A 67 6.00 -8.85 -7.70
CA VAL A 67 6.57 -7.61 -8.26
C VAL A 67 5.84 -7.20 -9.54
N ASP A 68 5.59 -8.14 -10.45
CA ASP A 68 4.86 -7.88 -11.70
C ASP A 68 3.41 -7.46 -11.44
N ARG A 69 2.73 -8.10 -10.48
CA ARG A 69 1.39 -7.67 -10.02
C ARG A 69 1.42 -6.28 -9.39
N ALA A 70 2.46 -5.95 -8.62
CA ALA A 70 2.64 -4.62 -8.05
C ALA A 70 2.79 -3.57 -9.16
N LEU A 71 3.64 -3.83 -10.17
CA LEU A 71 3.78 -2.96 -11.34
C LEU A 71 2.45 -2.76 -12.08
N ALA A 72 1.71 -3.83 -12.34
CA ALA A 72 0.39 -3.74 -12.95
C ALA A 72 -0.57 -2.87 -12.14
N ALA A 73 -0.58 -3.03 -10.80
CA ALA A 73 -1.39 -2.19 -9.93
C ALA A 73 -0.95 -0.71 -9.92
N LEU A 74 0.35 -0.43 -10.04
CA LEU A 74 0.87 0.94 -10.13
C LEU A 74 0.50 1.64 -11.44
N HIS A 75 0.43 0.89 -12.54
CA HIS A 75 -0.07 1.39 -13.83
C HIS A 75 -1.56 1.74 -13.80
N LEU A 76 -2.32 1.15 -12.87
CA LEU A 76 -3.76 1.40 -12.68
C LEU A 76 -4.06 2.44 -11.60
N GLN A 77 -3.06 3.17 -11.09
CA GLN A 77 -3.28 4.27 -10.16
C GLN A 77 -4.13 5.37 -10.82
N GLU A 78 -5.13 5.87 -10.08
CA GLU A 78 -6.15 6.82 -10.57
C GLU A 78 -7.07 6.29 -11.68
N SER A 79 -7.06 4.97 -11.94
CA SER A 79 -8.00 4.35 -12.88
C SER A 79 -9.45 4.49 -12.41
N SER A 80 -10.35 4.81 -13.35
CA SER A 80 -11.79 4.91 -13.13
C SER A 80 -12.47 3.55 -12.89
N GLU A 81 -11.77 2.44 -13.09
CA GLU A 81 -12.25 1.09 -12.77
C GLU A 81 -12.43 0.89 -11.26
N PHE A 82 -11.82 1.74 -10.43
CA PHE A 82 -11.88 1.67 -8.98
C PHE A 82 -12.57 2.89 -8.37
N ASN A 83 -13.23 2.67 -7.24
CA ASN A 83 -13.89 3.72 -6.46
C ASN A 83 -12.91 4.63 -5.68
N THR A 84 -11.62 4.26 -5.62
CA THR A 84 -10.57 5.05 -4.98
C THR A 84 -9.35 5.12 -5.90
N PRO A 85 -8.56 6.21 -5.86
CA PRO A 85 -7.36 6.36 -6.68
C PRO A 85 -6.37 5.20 -6.57
N SER A 86 -6.28 4.55 -5.40
CA SER A 86 -5.33 3.47 -5.13
C SER A 86 -5.99 2.09 -5.12
N GLY A 87 -7.16 1.96 -5.75
CA GLY A 87 -7.97 0.74 -5.70
C GLY A 87 -7.23 -0.51 -6.16
N ALA A 88 -6.51 -0.45 -7.28
CA ALA A 88 -5.74 -1.60 -7.79
C ALA A 88 -4.71 -2.11 -6.76
N THR A 89 -3.96 -1.22 -6.13
CA THR A 89 -3.01 -1.59 -5.07
C THR A 89 -3.71 -2.11 -3.83
N LEU A 90 -4.84 -1.52 -3.42
CA LEU A 90 -5.63 -2.00 -2.29
C LEU A 90 -6.23 -3.39 -2.55
N THR A 91 -6.60 -3.71 -3.79
CA THR A 91 -7.04 -5.04 -4.20
C THR A 91 -5.88 -6.03 -4.08
N LEU A 92 -4.73 -5.73 -4.69
CA LEU A 92 -3.52 -6.56 -4.58
C LEU A 92 -3.15 -6.87 -3.13
N LEU A 93 -3.17 -5.86 -2.25
CA LEU A 93 -2.87 -6.04 -0.83
C LEU A 93 -3.89 -6.95 -0.13
N SER A 94 -5.16 -6.91 -0.54
CA SER A 94 -6.19 -7.82 -0.02
C SER A 94 -5.92 -9.26 -0.48
N ASP A 95 -5.54 -9.45 -1.74
CA ASP A 95 -5.23 -10.76 -2.30
C ASP A 95 -4.01 -11.39 -1.60
N LEU A 96 -2.95 -10.61 -1.39
CA LEU A 96 -1.76 -11.07 -0.67
C LEU A 96 -2.10 -11.47 0.77
N ALA A 97 -2.90 -10.66 1.47
CA ALA A 97 -3.34 -11.00 2.82
C ALA A 97 -4.16 -12.31 2.84
N GLY A 98 -5.10 -12.47 1.89
CA GLY A 98 -5.91 -13.68 1.75
C GLY A 98 -5.10 -14.93 1.43
N ALA A 99 -4.05 -14.78 0.61
CA ALA A 99 -3.10 -15.84 0.26
C ALA A 99 -2.05 -16.11 1.36
N GLN A 100 -2.16 -15.49 2.54
CA GLN A 100 -1.19 -15.57 3.64
C GLN A 100 0.23 -15.10 3.26
N GLN A 101 0.33 -14.22 2.26
CA GLN A 101 1.57 -13.60 1.77
C GLN A 101 1.77 -12.22 2.43
N VAL A 102 1.51 -12.10 3.73
CA VAL A 102 1.55 -10.81 4.45
C VAL A 102 2.94 -10.16 4.44
N ARG A 103 4.01 -10.97 4.38
CA ARG A 103 5.38 -10.47 4.21
C ARG A 103 5.56 -9.70 2.89
N ASP A 104 4.93 -10.16 1.82
CA ASP A 104 5.02 -9.51 0.52
C ASP A 104 4.27 -8.17 0.49
N MET A 105 3.29 -7.97 1.37
CA MET A 105 2.58 -6.69 1.51
C MET A 105 3.53 -5.57 1.92
N ASN A 106 4.53 -5.83 2.77
CA ASN A 106 5.54 -4.84 3.15
C ASN A 106 6.24 -4.26 1.92
N ALA A 107 6.71 -5.14 1.02
CA ALA A 107 7.41 -4.76 -0.18
C ALA A 107 6.49 -4.01 -1.17
N VAL A 108 5.24 -4.47 -1.35
CA VAL A 108 4.27 -3.78 -2.23
C VAL A 108 3.96 -2.36 -1.73
N VAL A 109 3.83 -2.16 -0.42
CA VAL A 109 3.64 -0.83 0.16
C VAL A 109 4.85 0.07 -0.08
N GLU A 110 6.08 -0.46 0.07
CA GLU A 110 7.31 0.27 -0.21
C GLU A 110 7.40 0.68 -1.70
N MET A 111 7.10 -0.26 -2.62
CA MET A 111 7.03 0.01 -4.07
C MET A 111 5.99 1.08 -4.40
N PHE A 112 4.83 1.04 -3.74
CA PHE A 112 3.79 2.04 -3.93
C PHE A 112 4.21 3.41 -3.40
N ALA A 113 4.81 3.47 -2.22
CA ALA A 113 5.26 4.73 -1.63
C ALA A 113 6.32 5.44 -2.48
N LEU A 114 7.18 4.67 -3.16
CA LEU A 114 8.13 5.19 -4.13
C LEU A 114 7.43 5.85 -5.33
N ALA A 115 6.44 5.18 -5.91
CA ALA A 115 5.76 5.63 -7.12
C ALA A 115 4.76 6.78 -6.86
N TYR A 116 4.05 6.71 -5.73
CA TYR A 116 2.94 7.60 -5.38
C TYR A 116 3.02 8.06 -3.92
N PRO A 117 4.06 8.83 -3.54
CA PRO A 117 4.30 9.22 -2.15
C PRO A 117 3.14 10.02 -1.54
N GLY A 118 2.43 10.81 -2.35
CA GLY A 118 1.26 11.59 -1.91
C GLY A 118 0.05 10.74 -1.50
N ASN A 119 0.00 9.47 -1.88
CA ASN A 119 -1.07 8.52 -1.56
C ASN A 119 -0.61 7.42 -0.59
N ALA A 120 0.70 7.35 -0.27
CA ALA A 120 1.29 6.27 0.50
C ALA A 120 0.63 6.10 1.87
N GLN A 121 0.34 7.21 2.57
CA GLN A 121 -0.28 7.16 3.89
C GLN A 121 -1.70 6.57 3.86
N PHE A 122 -2.47 6.86 2.80
CA PHE A 122 -3.80 6.28 2.62
C PHE A 122 -3.74 4.76 2.44
N VAL A 123 -2.75 4.27 1.66
CA VAL A 123 -2.53 2.83 1.48
C VAL A 123 -2.08 2.18 2.80
N LYS A 124 -1.12 2.78 3.51
CA LYS A 124 -0.65 2.29 4.82
C LYS A 124 -1.79 2.19 5.85
N ALA A 125 -2.64 3.22 5.94
CA ALA A 125 -3.78 3.24 6.85
C ALA A 125 -4.81 2.12 6.58
N SER A 126 -4.80 1.54 5.38
CA SER A 126 -5.70 0.44 5.01
C SER A 126 -5.16 -0.94 5.40
N ILE A 127 -3.88 -1.05 5.79
CA ILE A 127 -3.22 -2.32 6.08
C ILE A 127 -3.80 -3.04 7.32
N PRO A 128 -4.01 -2.38 8.48
CA PRO A 128 -4.51 -3.05 9.68
C PRO A 128 -5.79 -3.85 9.43
N ALA A 129 -6.79 -3.22 8.82
CA ALA A 129 -8.06 -3.87 8.49
C ALA A 129 -7.87 -5.06 7.53
N LYS A 130 -6.99 -4.94 6.53
CA LYS A 130 -6.72 -6.04 5.59
C LYS A 130 -6.05 -7.22 6.28
N VAL A 131 -5.05 -6.98 7.14
CA VAL A 131 -4.36 -8.05 7.86
C VAL A 131 -5.33 -8.79 8.78
N ILE A 132 -6.11 -8.06 9.61
CA ILE A 132 -7.07 -8.68 10.51
C ILE A 132 -8.15 -9.46 9.75
N HIS A 133 -8.82 -8.86 8.77
CA HIS A 133 -9.96 -9.50 8.12
C HIS A 133 -9.60 -10.52 7.03
N ARG A 134 -8.44 -10.40 6.39
CA ARG A 134 -8.06 -11.28 5.26
C ARG A 134 -6.96 -12.28 5.60
N SER A 135 -6.12 -12.02 6.60
CA SER A 135 -5.10 -12.99 7.03
C SER A 135 -5.46 -13.64 8.35
N VAL A 136 -5.62 -12.86 9.42
CA VAL A 136 -5.84 -13.37 10.78
C VAL A 136 -7.17 -14.12 10.88
N ALA A 137 -8.29 -13.51 10.49
CA ALA A 137 -9.62 -14.11 10.61
C ALA A 137 -9.72 -15.48 9.89
N TYR A 138 -9.04 -15.65 8.76
CA TYR A 138 -9.01 -16.91 8.02
C TYR A 138 -8.21 -18.04 8.70
N ARG A 139 -7.35 -17.69 9.66
CA ARG A 139 -6.54 -18.65 10.44
C ARG A 139 -7.17 -18.99 11.79
N LEU A 140 -8.31 -18.37 12.11
CA LEU A 140 -9.08 -18.65 13.32
C LEU A 140 -10.21 -19.66 13.03
N ASP A 141 -10.89 -20.09 14.09
CA ASP A 141 -12.05 -20.97 14.02
C ASP A 141 -13.34 -20.21 13.64
N PHE A 142 -14.48 -20.91 13.65
CA PHE A 142 -15.79 -20.32 13.34
C PHE A 142 -16.21 -19.19 14.31
N ARG A 143 -15.56 -19.05 15.47
CA ARG A 143 -15.78 -17.98 16.44
C ARG A 143 -14.77 -16.83 16.25
N CYS A 144 -14.15 -16.71 15.07
CA CYS A 144 -13.13 -15.71 14.77
C CYS A 144 -13.53 -14.28 15.16
N SER A 145 -14.77 -13.86 14.90
CA SER A 145 -15.27 -12.52 15.25
C SER A 145 -15.27 -12.27 16.77
N GLU A 146 -15.62 -13.27 17.57
CA GLU A 146 -15.63 -13.17 19.04
C GLU A 146 -14.21 -13.13 19.59
N ARG A 147 -13.31 -13.95 19.03
CA ARG A 147 -11.87 -13.96 19.40
C ARG A 147 -11.19 -12.64 19.06
N ILE A 148 -11.42 -12.12 17.85
CA ILE A 148 -10.87 -10.83 17.40
C ILE A 148 -11.35 -9.74 18.34
N ARG A 149 -12.66 -9.65 18.61
CA ARG A 149 -13.19 -8.65 19.53
C ARG A 149 -12.58 -8.73 20.94
N ALA A 150 -12.55 -9.93 21.53
CA ALA A 150 -11.98 -10.13 22.86
C ALA A 150 -10.48 -9.82 22.93
N TRP A 151 -9.75 -10.03 21.82
CA TRP A 151 -8.35 -9.66 21.69
C TRP A 151 -8.18 -8.14 21.52
N GLU A 152 -8.96 -7.50 20.64
CA GLU A 152 -8.90 -6.05 20.40
C GLU A 152 -9.20 -5.24 21.69
N GLU A 153 -10.09 -5.72 22.54
CA GLU A 153 -10.38 -5.11 23.86
C GLU A 153 -9.15 -5.12 24.78
N LYS A 154 -8.25 -6.11 24.64
CA LYS A 154 -7.00 -6.22 25.42
C LYS A 154 -5.79 -5.57 24.73
N HIS A 155 -5.88 -5.32 23.42
CA HIS A 155 -4.82 -4.77 22.59
C HIS A 155 -5.30 -3.50 21.84
N PRO A 156 -5.69 -2.42 22.53
CA PRO A 156 -6.30 -1.25 21.87
C PRO A 156 -5.36 -0.56 20.85
N ASP A 157 -4.03 -0.70 21.03
CA ASP A 157 -3.02 -0.10 20.17
C ASP A 157 -2.62 -0.98 18.96
N TRP A 158 -3.32 -2.11 18.75
CA TRP A 158 -2.99 -3.05 17.68
C TRP A 158 -2.86 -2.43 16.28
N PRO A 159 -3.64 -1.40 15.86
CA PRO A 159 -3.47 -0.82 14.53
C PRO A 159 -2.12 -0.12 14.39
N SER A 160 -1.65 0.52 15.48
CA SER A 160 -0.32 1.14 15.54
C SER A 160 0.78 0.08 15.49
N ASP A 161 0.57 -1.08 16.11
CA ASP A 161 1.54 -2.16 16.08
C ASP A 161 1.63 -2.83 14.70
N VAL A 162 0.51 -2.95 13.98
CA VAL A 162 0.54 -3.35 12.56
C VAL A 162 1.31 -2.33 11.73
N ALA A 163 1.11 -1.03 11.95
CA ALA A 163 1.84 0.01 11.22
C ALA A 163 3.36 -0.06 11.50
N LYS A 164 3.77 -0.28 12.75
CA LYS A 164 5.18 -0.51 13.10
C LYS A 164 5.73 -1.77 12.45
N ALA A 165 4.98 -2.87 12.47
CA ALA A 165 5.36 -4.12 11.82
C ALA A 165 5.48 -3.96 10.29
N LEU A 166 4.63 -3.13 9.69
CA LEU A 166 4.71 -2.74 8.29
C LEU A 166 6.03 -2.02 7.98
N ASP A 167 6.38 -1.01 8.78
CA ASP A 167 7.60 -0.21 8.58
C ASP A 167 8.87 -1.02 8.89
N ASN A 168 8.81 -1.96 9.82
CA ASN A 168 9.92 -2.83 10.22
C ASN A 168 10.03 -4.13 9.41
N PHE A 169 9.19 -4.34 8.39
CA PHE A 169 9.19 -5.58 7.58
C PHE A 169 8.97 -6.87 8.41
N THR A 170 8.06 -6.81 9.38
CA THR A 170 7.75 -7.90 10.33
C THR A 170 6.25 -8.21 10.42
N LEU A 171 5.47 -7.92 9.36
CA LEU A 171 4.02 -8.16 9.36
C LEU A 171 3.65 -9.63 9.53
N ASP A 172 4.44 -10.54 8.96
CA ASP A 172 4.30 -11.98 9.12
C ASP A 172 4.45 -12.39 10.59
N ALA A 173 5.53 -11.96 11.23
CA ALA A 173 5.78 -12.24 12.65
C ALA A 173 4.68 -11.68 13.56
N TRP A 174 4.22 -10.45 13.29
CA TRP A 174 3.11 -9.84 14.00
C TRP A 174 1.81 -10.66 13.82
N THR A 175 1.51 -11.06 12.58
CA THR A 175 0.31 -11.83 12.25
C THR A 175 0.32 -13.19 12.96
N ASP A 176 1.46 -13.87 12.99
CA ASP A 176 1.63 -15.15 13.68
C ASP A 176 1.50 -15.04 15.20
N ALA A 177 1.96 -13.94 15.79
CA ALA A 177 1.74 -13.66 17.20
C ALA A 177 0.25 -13.43 17.50
N ALA A 178 -0.40 -12.55 16.75
CA ALA A 178 -1.82 -12.23 16.93
C ALA A 178 -2.72 -13.47 16.79
N VAL A 179 -2.48 -14.31 15.78
CA VAL A 179 -3.25 -15.57 15.61
C VAL A 179 -3.09 -16.49 16.82
N ARG A 180 -1.87 -16.69 17.31
CA ARG A 180 -1.62 -17.55 18.48
C ARG A 180 -2.31 -17.02 19.73
N GLU A 181 -2.22 -15.72 19.97
CA GLU A 181 -2.89 -15.07 21.12
C GLU A 181 -4.41 -15.20 21.03
N MET A 182 -5.00 -14.95 19.87
CA MET A 182 -6.44 -15.07 19.64
C MET A 182 -6.95 -16.51 19.77
N GLN A 183 -6.17 -17.50 19.32
CA GLN A 183 -6.51 -18.92 19.49
C GLN A 183 -6.46 -19.36 20.97
N ALA A 184 -5.60 -18.74 21.78
CA ALA A 184 -5.49 -19.03 23.21
C ALA A 184 -6.62 -18.42 24.06
N ILE A 185 -7.45 -17.54 23.50
CA ILE A 185 -8.60 -16.97 24.21
C ILE A 185 -9.63 -18.09 24.49
N ASN A 186 -9.96 -18.28 25.76
CA ASN A 186 -11.14 -19.07 26.11
C ASN A 186 -12.38 -18.20 25.94
N LEU A 187 -13.31 -18.66 25.11
CA LEU A 187 -14.58 -17.99 24.87
C LEU A 187 -15.65 -18.78 25.62
N ASP A 188 -15.94 -18.35 26.85
CA ASP A 188 -16.99 -18.93 27.69
C ASP A 188 -18.40 -18.81 27.06
#